data_AF-A0A7T0FYB8-F1
#
_entry.id   AF-A0A7T0FYB8-F1
#
_cell.length_a   1.000
_cell.length_b   1.000
_cell.length_c   1.000
_cell.angle_alpha   90.00
_cell.angle_beta   90.00
_cell.angle_gamma   90.00
#
_symmetry.space_group_name_H-M   'P 1'
#
loop_
_entity.id
_entity.type
_entity.pdbx_description
1 polymer ?
#
loop_
_entity_poly.entity_id
_entity_poly.type
_entity_poly.pdbx_seq_one_letter_code
_entity_poly.pdbx_strand_id
1 'polypeptide(L)' 'MLKELGFKCATENSISLSVFDMIIPKNKTFYVEKTFKKVQRIERKYKFGLIEYSTKHNKIIEL' A
#
# COMPACT_ATOMS: atom_id res chain seq x y z
N MET A 1 -8.74 -35.51 17.71
CA MET A 1 -9.93 -35.29 16.87
C MET A 1 -9.92 -33.98 16.06
N LEU A 2 -10.19 -32.79 16.62
CA LEU A 2 -10.32 -31.56 15.79
C LEU A 2 -9.01 -31.18 15.07
N LYS A 3 -7.88 -31.30 15.76
CA LYS A 3 -6.54 -31.04 15.22
C LYS A 3 -6.20 -31.96 14.03
N GLU A 4 -6.37 -33.27 14.20
CA GLU A 4 -6.06 -34.26 13.16
C GLU A 4 -6.97 -34.12 11.94
N LEU A 5 -8.26 -33.86 12.16
CA LEU A 5 -9.21 -33.60 11.08
C LEU A 5 -8.82 -32.32 10.32
N GLY A 6 -8.44 -31.25 11.04
CA GLY A 6 -7.95 -30.01 10.44
C GLY A 6 -6.70 -30.21 9.58
N PHE A 7 -5.70 -30.94 10.08
CA PHE A 7 -4.49 -31.24 9.31
C PHE A 7 -4.77 -32.12 8.10
N LYS A 8 -5.64 -33.13 8.24
CA LYS A 8 -6.03 -34.01 7.13
C LYS A 8 -6.72 -33.21 6.03
N CYS A 9 -7.73 -32.41 6.36
CA CYS A 9 -8.44 -31.59 5.39
C CYS A 9 -7.55 -30.52 4.77
N ALA A 10 -6.65 -29.87 5.53
CA ALA A 10 -5.72 -28.88 4.99
C ALA A 10 -4.72 -29.48 3.98
N THR A 11 -4.28 -30.72 4.23
CA THR A 11 -3.36 -31.44 3.34
C THR A 11 -4.07 -31.96 2.10
N GLU A 12 -5.30 -32.49 2.23
CA GLU A 12 -6.14 -32.94 1.11
C GLU A 12 -6.52 -31.80 0.16
N ASN A 13 -6.81 -30.60 0.70
CA ASN A 13 -7.19 -29.44 -0.08
C ASN A 13 -6.00 -28.66 -0.67
N SER A 14 -4.76 -29.03 -0.31
CA SER A 14 -3.48 -28.49 -0.83
C SER A 14 -3.56 -27.03 -1.32
N ILE A 15 -3.74 -26.10 -0.38
CA ILE A 15 -3.75 -24.68 -0.71
C ILE A 15 -2.34 -24.27 -1.14
N SER A 16 -2.14 -24.05 -2.44
CA SER A 16 -0.91 -23.47 -2.98
C SER A 16 -1.04 -21.96 -3.10
N LEU A 17 0.06 -21.24 -2.89
CA LEU A 17 0.15 -19.81 -3.16
C LEU A 17 1.09 -19.58 -4.33
N SER A 18 0.59 -18.90 -5.36
CA SER A 18 1.32 -18.46 -6.53
C SER A 18 1.30 -16.94 -6.61
N VAL A 19 2.27 -16.38 -7.35
CA VAL A 19 2.30 -14.94 -7.65
C VAL A 19 1.03 -14.49 -8.37
N PHE A 20 0.39 -15.39 -9.13
CA PHE A 20 -0.86 -15.12 -9.83
C PHE A 20 -2.08 -15.00 -8.91
N ASP A 21 -2.00 -15.49 -7.67
CA ASP A 21 -3.08 -15.37 -6.69
C ASP A 21 -3.15 -13.96 -6.07
N MET A 22 -2.11 -13.14 -6.27
CA MET A 22 -2.08 -11.74 -5.85
C MET A 22 -2.79 -10.85 -6.88
N ILE A 23 -4.03 -10.47 -6.57
CA ILE A 23 -4.81 -9.53 -7.39
C ILE A 23 -4.39 -8.09 -7.05
N ILE A 24 -3.78 -7.39 -8.02
CA ILE A 24 -3.50 -5.96 -7.89
C ILE A 24 -4.82 -5.19 -8.11
N PRO A 25 -5.27 -4.35 -7.16
CA PRO A 25 -6.48 -3.56 -7.32
C PRO A 25 -6.39 -2.62 -8.54
N LYS A 26 -7.43 -2.61 -9.38
CA LYS A 26 -7.49 -1.75 -10.59
C LYS A 26 -7.35 -0.25 -10.29
N ASN A 27 -7.78 0.16 -9.10
CA ASN A 27 -7.73 1.55 -8.63
C ASN A 27 -6.37 1.95 -8.04
N LYS A 28 -5.37 1.05 -7.96
CA LYS A 28 -4.03 1.34 -7.44
C LYS A 28 -3.41 2.57 -8.12
N THR A 29 -3.43 2.60 -9.45
CA THR A 29 -2.85 3.69 -10.25
C THR A 29 -3.49 5.04 -9.92
N PHE A 30 -4.82 5.07 -9.80
CA PHE A 30 -5.55 6.29 -9.45
C PHE A 30 -5.10 6.88 -8.10
N TYR A 31 -5.00 6.07 -7.05
CA TYR A 31 -4.56 6.55 -5.74
C TYR A 31 -3.11 7.01 -5.77
N VAL A 32 -2.23 6.23 -6.40
CA VAL A 32 -0.82 6.56 -6.55
C VAL A 32 -0.64 7.90 -7.26
N GLU A 33 -1.28 8.10 -8.42
CA GLU A 33 -1.20 9.37 -9.16
C GLU A 33 -1.80 10.55 -8.40
N LYS A 34 -2.91 10.32 -7.70
CA LYS A 34 -3.55 11.34 -6.87
C LYS A 34 -2.62 11.78 -5.74
N THR A 35 -1.95 10.84 -5.08
CA THR A 35 -0.98 11.15 -4.02
C THR A 35 0.26 11.85 -4.57
N PHE A 36 0.80 11.43 -5.71
CA PHE A 36 1.90 12.13 -6.38
C PHE A 36 1.58 13.60 -6.70
N LYS A 37 0.35 13.89 -7.16
CA LYS A 37 -0.10 15.29 -7.38
C LYS A 37 -0.10 16.09 -6.08
N LYS A 38 -0.45 15.48 -4.95
CA LYS A 38 -0.41 16.15 -3.63
C LYS A 38 1.03 16.41 -3.18
N VAL A 39 1.94 15.44 -3.35
CA VAL A 39 3.37 15.61 -3.06
C VAL A 39 3.94 16.77 -3.87
N GLN A 40 3.63 16.86 -5.18
CA GLN A 40 4.09 17.96 -6.02
C GLN A 40 3.63 19.34 -5.52
N ARG A 41 2.41 19.44 -4.96
CA ARG A 41 1.91 20.69 -4.37
C ARG A 41 2.69 21.07 -3.11
N ILE A 42 3.02 20.11 -2.26
CA ILE A 42 3.82 20.35 -1.05
C ILE A 42 5.24 20.78 -1.45
N GLU A 43 5.86 20.10 -2.41
CA GLU A 43 7.19 20.45 -2.93
C GLU A 43 7.22 21.88 -3.49
N ARG A 44 6.18 22.30 -4.23
CA ARG A 44 6.06 23.69 -4.71
C ARG A 44 6.00 24.68 -3.54
N LYS A 45 5.17 24.40 -2.52
CA LYS A 45 5.07 25.27 -1.33
C LYS A 45 6.41 25.40 -0.61
N TYR A 46 7.15 24.30 -0.48
CA TYR A 46 8.49 24.31 0.10
C TYR A 46 9.47 25.15 -0.74
N LYS A 47 9.46 24.98 -2.07
CA LYS A 47 10.31 25.76 -3.00
C LYS A 47 10.06 27.27 -2.95
N PHE A 48 8.82 27.68 -2.71
CA PHE A 48 8.46 29.09 -2.54
C PHE A 48 8.75 29.63 -1.12
N GLY A 49 9.32 28.81 -0.23
CA GLY A 49 9.58 29.19 1.17
C GLY A 49 8.32 29.30 2.03
N LEU A 50 7.17 28.77 1.56
CA LEU A 50 5.89 28.88 2.27
C LEU A 50 5.76 27.89 3.44
N ILE A 51 6.61 26.86 3.48
CA ILE A 51 6.65 25.87 4.56
C ILE A 51 8.10 25.50 4.87
N GLU A 52 8.34 25.12 6.12
CA GLU A 52 9.62 24.61 6.58
C GLU A 52 9.85 23.15 6.19
N TYR A 53 11.11 22.72 6.22
CA TYR A 53 11.51 21.35 5.88
C TYR A 53 10.84 20.31 6.80
N SER A 54 10.78 20.57 8.11
CA SER A 54 10.11 19.71 9.10
C SER A 54 8.64 19.46 8.73
N THR A 55 7.93 20.53 8.36
CA THR A 55 6.53 20.49 7.93
C THR A 55 6.36 19.75 6.62
N LYS A 56 7.29 19.93 5.65
CA LYS A 56 7.30 19.16 4.41
C LYS A 56 7.41 17.66 4.68
N HIS A 57 8.38 17.27 5.50
CA HIS A 57 8.66 15.86 5.82
C HIS A 57 7.45 15.16 6.44
N ASN A 58 6.87 15.76 7.49
CA ASN A 58 5.71 15.19 8.17
C ASN A 58 4.50 15.05 7.23
N LYS A 59 4.23 16.07 6.40
CA LYS A 59 3.11 16.02 5.45
C LYS A 59 3.31 15.01 4.33
N ILE A 60 4.54 14.72 3.92
CA ILE A 60 4.81 13.68 2.92
C ILE A 60 4.59 12.28 3.52
N ILE A 61 4.93 12.07 4.79
CA ILE A 61 4.69 10.79 5.48
C ILE A 61 3.18 10.51 5.65
N GLU A 62 2.38 11.55 5.87
CA GLU A 62 0.94 11.44 6.07
C GLU A 62 0.14 11.12 4.78
N LEU A 63 0.73 11.37 3.60
CA LEU A 63 0.06 11.34 2.30
C LEU A 63 -0.05 9.96 1.64
#